data_AF-A0A381S862-F1
#
_entry.id   AF-A0A381S862-F1
#
_cell.length_a   1.000
_cell.length_b   1.000
_cell.length_c   1.000
_cell.angle_alpha   90.00
_cell.angle_beta   90.00
_cell.angle_gamma   90.00
#
_symmetry.space_group_name_H-M   'P 1'
#
loop_
_entity.id
_entity.type
_entity.pdbx_description
1 polymer ?
#
loop_
_entity_poly.entity_id
_entity_poly.type
_entity_poly.pdbx_seq_one_letter_code
_entity_poly.pdbx_strand_id
1 'polypeptide(L)'
;MISTGYINLVKHIKKENHAGKRVFIIDGYIGVDWGHFQKSIAASLKSTELKVTWIDFQDCLKPEPDILRHIEGFLGGEDPLWGTHFPFGLEGFFNAKKVANARILAATAKEYESNNLLIIYGVGSSLIEIWDTLWYIDIPKDIIQEKARDGRCHNIGNPIDMSFGYFYKRSYFVDWPALNRTKRKLLPDIGLLVDIQNENNPASMRGDDFRNALHILSEAPFRVRPWFYPGPWGGKFMQGHMGLDPDQPNFAWSFELIAPENGIVLESSGKYLEFTFDFLMFQENERVLGRKTAERFQYEWPIRLDYLDTIDGGNLSTQCHPRPDFIRKNFGETFTQDETYYISVAKEGARVYLGLKESSDPHEFKQALIDSHQNGNEVDIDK
;
A
#
# COMPACT_ATOMS: atom_id res chain seq x y z
N MET A 1 -18.73 -15.08 1.96
CA MET A 1 -18.73 -15.18 3.44
C MET A 1 -17.31 -15.05 3.97
N ILE A 2 -17.10 -14.29 5.07
CA ILE A 2 -15.78 -14.10 5.68
C ILE A 2 -15.46 -15.26 6.65
N SER A 3 -14.24 -15.78 6.59
CA SER A 3 -13.71 -16.76 7.53
C SER A 3 -12.42 -16.27 8.17
N THR A 4 -12.07 -16.77 9.35
CA THR A 4 -10.86 -16.32 10.08
C THR A 4 -9.99 -17.49 10.52
N GLY A 5 -8.69 -17.27 10.61
CA GLY A 5 -7.72 -18.17 11.21
C GLY A 5 -7.14 -19.23 10.27
N TYR A 6 -5.92 -19.66 10.57
CA TYR A 6 -5.15 -20.60 9.75
C TYR A 6 -5.82 -21.96 9.54
N ILE A 7 -6.63 -22.43 10.50
CA ILE A 7 -7.41 -23.67 10.37
C ILE A 7 -8.37 -23.57 9.17
N ASN A 8 -9.02 -22.42 8.97
CA ASN A 8 -9.92 -22.24 7.83
C ASN A 8 -9.15 -22.10 6.52
N LEU A 9 -8.00 -21.42 6.51
CA LEU A 9 -7.11 -21.41 5.34
C LEU A 9 -6.69 -22.84 4.95
N VAL A 10 -6.26 -23.68 5.89
CA VAL A 10 -5.91 -25.08 5.59
C VAL A 10 -7.10 -25.88 5.06
N LYS A 11 -8.33 -25.64 5.55
CA LYS A 11 -9.53 -26.25 4.96
C LYS A 11 -9.71 -25.87 3.48
N HIS A 12 -9.42 -24.62 3.10
CA HIS A 12 -9.40 -24.23 1.68
C HIS A 12 -8.34 -25.02 0.90
N ILE A 13 -7.11 -25.14 1.41
CA ILE A 13 -6.05 -25.93 0.75
C ILE A 13 -6.49 -27.38 0.55
N LYS A 14 -7.04 -28.03 1.59
CA LYS A 14 -7.55 -29.41 1.50
C LYS A 14 -8.64 -29.54 0.45
N LYS A 15 -9.63 -28.64 0.46
CA LYS A 15 -10.75 -28.66 -0.49
C LYS A 15 -10.25 -28.52 -1.93
N GLU A 16 -9.36 -27.57 -2.19
CA GLU A 16 -8.80 -27.33 -3.51
C GLU A 16 -7.91 -28.50 -3.97
N ASN A 17 -7.13 -29.12 -3.07
CA ASN A 17 -6.35 -30.32 -3.38
C ASN A 17 -7.26 -31.51 -3.72
N HIS A 18 -8.34 -31.73 -2.97
CA HIS A 18 -9.32 -32.77 -3.30
C HIS A 18 -10.00 -32.52 -4.65
N ALA A 19 -10.12 -31.26 -5.07
CA ALA A 19 -10.63 -30.87 -6.39
C ALA A 19 -9.59 -31.02 -7.53
N GLY A 20 -8.42 -31.61 -7.24
CA GLY A 20 -7.39 -31.87 -8.25
C GLY A 20 -6.32 -30.78 -8.38
N LYS A 21 -6.39 -29.70 -7.59
CA LYS A 21 -5.37 -28.63 -7.64
C LYS A 21 -4.08 -29.06 -6.96
N ARG A 22 -2.93 -28.73 -7.57
CA ARG A 22 -1.61 -29.16 -7.10
C ARG A 22 -0.64 -28.01 -6.91
N VAL A 23 -0.80 -26.92 -7.66
CA VAL A 23 0.10 -25.76 -7.63
C VAL A 23 -0.65 -24.56 -7.06
N PHE A 24 -0.22 -24.12 -5.88
CA PHE A 24 -0.79 -23.00 -5.16
C PHE A 24 0.20 -21.85 -5.17
N ILE A 25 -0.27 -20.70 -5.67
CA ILE A 25 0.47 -19.45 -5.54
C ILE A 25 -0.14 -18.66 -4.41
N ILE A 26 0.71 -18.19 -3.51
CA ILE A 26 0.34 -17.27 -2.45
C ILE A 26 1.18 -16.01 -2.64
N ASP A 27 0.67 -15.13 -3.50
CA ASP A 27 1.25 -13.81 -3.74
C ASP A 27 0.65 -12.80 -2.77
N GLY A 28 1.21 -11.61 -2.70
CA GLY A 28 0.71 -10.58 -1.82
C GLY A 28 1.54 -9.31 -1.85
N TYR A 29 1.16 -8.40 -0.98
CA TYR A 29 1.78 -7.09 -0.89
C TYR A 29 3.04 -7.09 -0.02
N ILE A 30 3.79 -5.99 -0.07
CA ILE A 30 4.91 -5.75 0.85
C ILE A 30 4.39 -5.54 2.28
N GLY A 31 5.15 -5.95 3.29
CA GLY A 31 4.75 -5.86 4.72
C GLY A 31 4.10 -7.12 5.29
N VAL A 32 3.87 -8.15 4.46
CA VAL A 32 3.49 -9.49 4.92
C VAL A 32 4.71 -10.18 5.54
N ASP A 33 4.58 -10.69 6.78
CA ASP A 33 5.57 -11.63 7.33
C ASP A 33 5.35 -13.03 6.73
N TRP A 34 5.99 -13.26 5.60
CA TRP A 34 5.92 -14.52 4.86
C TRP A 34 6.43 -15.70 5.68
N GLY A 35 7.43 -15.50 6.55
CA GLY A 35 7.98 -16.55 7.39
C GLY A 35 6.99 -17.01 8.45
N HIS A 36 6.34 -16.05 9.14
CA HIS A 36 5.28 -16.35 10.11
C HIS A 36 4.06 -16.97 9.43
N PHE A 37 3.62 -16.42 8.31
CA PHE A 37 2.48 -16.96 7.55
C PHE A 37 2.73 -18.41 7.12
N GLN A 38 3.89 -18.69 6.52
CA GLN A 38 4.28 -20.04 6.08
C GLN A 38 4.32 -21.01 7.27
N LYS A 39 4.98 -20.63 8.38
CA LYS A 39 5.08 -21.48 9.58
C LYS A 39 3.70 -21.78 10.16
N SER A 40 2.79 -20.82 10.16
CA SER A 40 1.43 -20.97 10.70
C SER A 40 0.55 -21.89 9.84
N ILE A 41 0.64 -21.79 8.51
CA ILE A 41 0.00 -22.74 7.59
C ILE A 41 0.62 -24.14 7.75
N ALA A 42 1.95 -24.24 7.76
CA ALA A 42 2.66 -25.51 7.91
C ALA A 42 2.32 -26.21 9.25
N ALA A 43 2.23 -25.46 10.34
CA ALA A 43 1.82 -26.00 11.64
C ALA A 43 0.39 -26.55 11.59
N SER A 44 -0.53 -25.84 10.95
CA SER A 44 -1.93 -26.26 10.80
C SER A 44 -2.07 -27.49 9.88
N LEU A 45 -1.20 -27.62 8.86
CA LEU A 45 -1.17 -28.76 7.92
C LEU A 45 -0.70 -30.07 8.55
N LYS A 46 0.05 -30.04 9.67
CA LYS A 46 0.51 -31.26 10.38
C LYS A 46 -0.64 -32.19 10.81
N SER A 47 -1.85 -31.63 10.96
CA SER A 47 -3.07 -32.37 11.29
C SER A 47 -3.73 -33.06 10.09
N THR A 48 -3.09 -32.99 8.91
CA THR A 48 -3.65 -33.44 7.63
C THR A 48 -2.70 -34.42 6.95
N GLU A 49 -3.24 -35.14 5.98
CA GLU A 49 -2.57 -36.06 5.07
C GLU A 49 -1.76 -35.36 3.96
N LEU A 50 -1.82 -34.02 3.89
CA LEU A 50 -1.17 -33.24 2.85
C LEU A 50 0.34 -33.17 3.04
N LYS A 51 1.08 -33.45 1.97
CA LYS A 51 2.52 -33.25 1.84
C LYS A 51 2.76 -32.03 0.99
N VAL A 52 3.46 -31.04 1.55
CA VAL A 52 3.67 -29.75 0.90
C VAL A 52 5.16 -29.54 0.61
N THR A 53 5.46 -29.31 -0.67
CA THR A 53 6.73 -28.72 -1.09
C THR A 53 6.58 -27.21 -1.06
N TRP A 54 7.50 -26.53 -0.39
CA TRP A 54 7.50 -25.08 -0.22
C TRP A 54 8.59 -24.45 -1.07
N ILE A 55 8.27 -23.36 -1.77
CA ILE A 55 9.24 -22.47 -2.41
C ILE A 55 9.00 -21.05 -1.90
N ASP A 56 10.01 -20.49 -1.24
CA ASP A 56 10.03 -19.06 -0.92
C ASP A 56 10.45 -18.29 -2.16
N PHE A 57 9.56 -17.44 -2.67
CA PHE A 57 9.84 -16.68 -3.88
C PHE A 57 10.87 -15.57 -3.66
N GLN A 58 11.17 -15.21 -2.40
CA GLN A 58 12.28 -14.32 -2.09
C GLN A 58 13.63 -14.88 -2.57
N ASP A 59 13.77 -16.21 -2.65
CA ASP A 59 14.98 -16.84 -3.20
C ASP A 59 15.20 -16.48 -4.69
N CYS A 60 14.15 -16.06 -5.40
CA CYS A 60 14.22 -15.62 -6.79
C CYS A 60 14.65 -14.16 -6.97
N LEU A 61 14.81 -13.38 -5.89
CA LEU A 61 15.25 -11.99 -5.98
C LEU A 61 16.64 -11.88 -6.61
N LYS A 62 16.87 -10.78 -7.32
CA LYS A 62 18.22 -10.36 -7.69
C LYS A 62 18.97 -9.93 -6.42
N PRO A 63 20.32 -9.98 -6.44
CA PRO A 63 21.12 -9.31 -5.42
C PRO A 63 20.74 -7.83 -5.31
N GLU A 64 20.76 -7.28 -4.10
CA GLU A 64 20.41 -5.87 -3.84
C GLU A 64 21.12 -4.88 -4.78
N PRO A 65 22.44 -4.97 -5.05
CA PRO A 65 23.11 -4.03 -5.96
C PRO A 65 22.54 -4.03 -7.39
N ASP A 66 21.97 -5.14 -7.84
CA ASP A 66 21.33 -5.23 -9.16
C ASP A 66 19.95 -4.59 -9.16
N ILE A 67 19.21 -4.70 -8.04
CA ILE A 67 17.93 -4.03 -7.84
C ILE A 67 18.14 -2.53 -7.75
N LEU A 68 19.10 -2.07 -6.96
CA LEU A 68 19.41 -0.64 -6.81
C LEU A 68 19.77 0.01 -8.14
N ARG A 69 20.67 -0.59 -8.93
CA ARG A 69 20.99 -0.12 -10.28
C ARG A 69 19.78 -0.06 -11.22
N HIS A 70 18.78 -0.90 -10.99
CA HIS A 70 17.57 -0.91 -11.81
C HIS A 70 16.61 0.23 -11.44
N ILE A 71 16.62 0.69 -10.19
CA ILE A 71 15.66 1.67 -9.66
C ILE A 71 16.26 3.05 -9.38
N GLU A 72 17.59 3.20 -9.33
CA GLU A 72 18.28 4.43 -8.92
C GLU A 72 17.85 5.67 -9.71
N GLY A 73 17.58 5.51 -11.01
CA GLY A 73 17.10 6.60 -11.88
C GLY A 73 15.73 7.16 -11.51
N PHE A 74 14.97 6.47 -10.65
CA PHE A 74 13.64 6.84 -10.19
C PHE A 74 13.63 7.38 -8.76
N LEU A 75 14.77 7.31 -8.08
CA LEU A 75 14.91 7.75 -6.70
C LEU A 75 15.39 9.20 -6.59
N GLY A 76 15.49 10.00 -7.66
CA GLY A 76 15.82 11.43 -7.54
C GLY A 76 17.18 11.75 -6.89
N GLY A 77 18.11 10.79 -6.84
CA GLY A 77 19.42 10.94 -6.19
C GLY A 77 19.33 11.07 -4.66
N GLU A 78 20.16 11.95 -4.11
CA GLU A 78 20.31 12.15 -2.66
C GLU A 78 19.22 13.03 -2.02
N ASP A 79 18.35 13.64 -2.84
CA ASP A 79 17.26 14.45 -2.31
C ASP A 79 16.30 13.56 -1.48
N PRO A 80 15.92 13.88 -0.24
CA PRO A 80 15.11 12.99 0.59
C PRO A 80 13.65 12.84 0.14
N LEU A 81 13.15 13.72 -0.74
CA LEU A 81 11.75 13.80 -1.13
C LEU A 81 11.52 13.51 -2.61
N TRP A 82 12.47 13.85 -3.48
CA TRP A 82 12.28 13.74 -4.93
C TRP A 82 12.40 12.32 -5.46
N GLY A 83 11.57 12.00 -6.44
CA GLY A 83 11.60 10.75 -7.20
C GLY A 83 10.65 10.83 -8.39
N THR A 84 10.61 9.78 -9.20
CA THR A 84 9.72 9.68 -10.36
C THR A 84 9.11 8.29 -10.42
N HIS A 85 7.82 8.18 -10.75
CA HIS A 85 7.13 6.89 -10.83
C HIS A 85 7.86 5.89 -11.73
N PHE A 86 8.21 4.76 -11.15
CA PHE A 86 8.80 3.60 -11.81
C PHE A 86 7.77 3.02 -12.78
N PRO A 87 8.07 2.93 -14.09
CA PRO A 87 7.08 2.55 -15.11
C PRO A 87 6.96 1.03 -15.30
N PHE A 88 7.86 0.24 -14.72
CA PHE A 88 7.95 -1.22 -14.97
C PHE A 88 7.21 -2.06 -13.91
N GLY A 89 7.05 -3.34 -14.20
CA GLY A 89 6.47 -4.31 -13.27
C GLY A 89 7.49 -4.93 -12.31
N LEU A 90 7.03 -5.91 -11.54
CA LEU A 90 7.86 -6.61 -10.54
C LEU A 90 8.99 -7.43 -11.16
N GLU A 91 8.93 -7.78 -12.44
CA GLU A 91 9.93 -8.58 -13.16
C GLU A 91 11.35 -8.00 -12.99
N GLY A 92 11.47 -6.68 -12.88
CA GLY A 92 12.71 -5.96 -12.66
C GLY A 92 13.47 -6.37 -11.40
N PHE A 93 12.78 -6.88 -10.38
CA PHE A 93 13.35 -7.23 -9.07
C PHE A 93 13.86 -8.68 -9.00
N PHE A 94 13.46 -9.54 -9.94
CA PHE A 94 13.72 -10.99 -9.85
C PHE A 94 14.70 -11.50 -10.91
N ASN A 95 15.46 -12.53 -10.54
CA ASN A 95 16.37 -13.22 -11.44
C ASN A 95 15.59 -14.13 -12.39
N ALA A 96 15.57 -13.78 -13.68
CA ALA A 96 14.80 -14.51 -14.69
C ALA A 96 15.10 -16.01 -14.77
N LYS A 97 16.34 -16.45 -14.51
CA LYS A 97 16.69 -17.88 -14.51
C LYS A 97 16.07 -18.61 -13.32
N LYS A 98 16.10 -17.99 -12.13
CA LYS A 98 15.48 -18.57 -10.93
C LYS A 98 13.96 -18.64 -11.07
N VAL A 99 13.33 -17.60 -11.61
CA VAL A 99 11.88 -17.59 -11.92
C VAL A 99 11.54 -18.69 -12.93
N ALA A 100 12.33 -18.86 -13.99
CA ALA A 100 12.13 -19.93 -14.97
C ALA A 100 12.26 -21.33 -14.33
N ASN A 101 13.20 -21.53 -13.41
CA ASN A 101 13.34 -22.79 -12.68
C ASN A 101 12.12 -23.07 -11.78
N ALA A 102 11.64 -22.06 -11.05
CA ALA A 102 10.43 -22.18 -10.23
C ALA A 102 9.19 -22.51 -11.09
N ARG A 103 9.10 -21.91 -12.29
CA ARG A 103 8.07 -22.23 -13.29
C ARG A 103 8.13 -23.67 -13.78
N ILE A 104 9.33 -24.22 -14.04
CA ILE A 104 9.50 -25.63 -14.41
C ILE A 104 9.04 -26.55 -13.28
N LEU A 105 9.40 -26.24 -12.03
CA LEU A 105 8.93 -27.00 -10.87
C LEU A 105 7.40 -26.97 -10.75
N ALA A 106 6.79 -25.82 -10.97
CA ALA A 106 5.33 -25.68 -11.00
C ALA A 106 4.68 -26.52 -12.11
N ALA A 107 5.25 -26.51 -13.32
CA ALA A 107 4.74 -27.33 -14.42
C ALA A 107 4.79 -28.83 -14.09
N THR A 108 5.91 -29.32 -13.54
CA THR A 108 6.02 -30.72 -13.11
C THR A 108 5.08 -31.06 -11.95
N ALA A 109 4.83 -30.11 -11.05
CA ALA A 109 3.95 -30.30 -9.91
C ALA A 109 2.46 -30.44 -10.26
N LYS A 110 2.04 -30.06 -11.48
CA LYS A 110 0.68 -30.32 -11.98
C LYS A 110 0.32 -31.80 -12.00
N GLU A 111 1.31 -32.66 -12.21
CA GLU A 111 1.16 -34.12 -12.27
C GLU A 111 1.37 -34.81 -10.92
N TYR A 112 1.43 -34.04 -9.82
CA TYR A 112 1.57 -34.63 -8.49
C TYR A 112 0.36 -35.50 -8.12
N GLU A 113 0.66 -36.63 -7.47
CA GLU A 113 -0.36 -37.50 -6.89
C GLU A 113 -1.21 -36.76 -5.85
N SER A 114 -2.42 -37.27 -5.57
CA SER A 114 -3.28 -36.72 -4.52
C SER A 114 -2.53 -36.55 -3.20
N ASN A 115 -2.92 -35.55 -2.44
CA ASN A 115 -2.30 -35.14 -1.17
C ASN A 115 -0.90 -34.54 -1.29
N ASN A 116 -0.26 -34.53 -2.46
CA ASN A 116 0.96 -33.78 -2.68
C ASN A 116 0.61 -32.44 -3.33
N LEU A 117 1.22 -31.36 -2.86
CA LEU A 117 1.08 -30.04 -3.48
C LEU A 117 2.37 -29.23 -3.39
N LEU A 118 2.51 -28.32 -4.34
CA LEU A 118 3.53 -27.28 -4.36
C LEU A 118 2.87 -25.96 -3.93
N ILE A 119 3.41 -25.33 -2.88
CA ILE A 119 3.08 -23.96 -2.51
C ILE A 119 4.30 -23.08 -2.79
N ILE A 120 4.12 -22.10 -3.68
CA ILE A 120 5.09 -21.04 -3.92
C ILE A 120 4.50 -19.76 -3.34
N TYR A 121 5.21 -19.14 -2.40
CA TYR A 121 4.70 -17.99 -1.65
C TYR A 121 5.70 -16.85 -1.65
N GLY A 122 5.22 -15.63 -1.43
CA GLY A 122 6.05 -14.43 -1.42
C GLY A 122 5.62 -13.44 -2.49
N VAL A 123 6.03 -12.19 -2.30
CA VAL A 123 5.81 -11.08 -3.24
C VAL A 123 6.30 -11.48 -4.64
N GLY A 124 5.44 -11.34 -5.64
CA GLY A 124 5.75 -11.61 -7.04
C GLY A 124 5.79 -13.10 -7.39
N SER A 125 5.40 -14.01 -6.50
CA SER A 125 5.33 -15.46 -6.80
C SER A 125 4.48 -15.78 -8.02
N SER A 126 3.48 -14.94 -8.36
CA SER A 126 2.70 -15.06 -9.59
C SER A 126 3.50 -14.84 -10.88
N LEU A 127 4.74 -14.36 -10.83
CA LEU A 127 5.59 -14.21 -12.02
C LEU A 127 5.92 -15.56 -12.68
N ILE A 128 5.66 -16.69 -12.01
CA ILE A 128 5.83 -18.00 -12.62
C ILE A 128 4.72 -18.35 -13.64
N GLU A 129 3.57 -17.66 -13.64
CA GLU A 129 2.50 -17.81 -14.65
C GLU A 129 1.86 -19.21 -14.76
N ILE A 130 2.17 -20.13 -13.84
CA ILE A 130 1.65 -21.51 -13.84
C ILE A 130 1.12 -21.85 -12.45
N TRP A 131 -0.20 -21.92 -12.28
CA TRP A 131 -0.85 -22.31 -11.02
C TRP A 131 -2.23 -22.90 -11.24
N ASP A 132 -2.78 -23.58 -10.23
CA ASP A 132 -4.19 -24.02 -10.20
C ASP A 132 -5.06 -23.08 -9.38
N THR A 133 -4.46 -22.41 -8.40
CA THR A 133 -5.13 -21.44 -7.55
C THR A 133 -4.15 -20.36 -7.11
N LEU A 134 -4.68 -19.15 -6.99
CA LEU A 134 -3.98 -17.97 -6.51
C LEU A 134 -4.65 -17.47 -5.25
N TRP A 135 -3.87 -17.33 -4.18
CA TRP A 135 -4.24 -16.55 -3.01
C TRP A 135 -3.49 -15.23 -3.05
N TYR A 136 -4.17 -14.15 -2.69
CA TYR A 136 -3.56 -12.84 -2.57
C TYR A 136 -3.64 -12.39 -1.11
N ILE A 137 -2.49 -12.13 -0.50
CA ILE A 137 -2.40 -11.59 0.86
C ILE A 137 -2.22 -10.09 0.78
N ASP A 138 -3.15 -9.36 1.39
CA ASP A 138 -3.12 -7.90 1.46
C ASP A 138 -2.97 -7.43 2.90
N ILE A 139 -2.43 -6.23 3.05
CA ILE A 139 -2.23 -5.58 4.34
C ILE A 139 -2.48 -4.07 4.18
N PRO A 140 -3.19 -3.43 5.13
CA PRO A 140 -3.46 -2.00 5.06
C PRO A 140 -2.18 -1.15 5.07
N LYS A 141 -2.23 -0.01 4.39
CA LYS A 141 -1.06 0.83 4.12
C LYS A 141 -0.47 1.46 5.38
N ASP A 142 -1.32 1.89 6.30
CA ASP A 142 -0.95 2.38 7.62
C ASP A 142 -0.15 1.32 8.42
N ILE A 143 -0.60 0.06 8.39
CA ILE A 143 0.12 -1.04 9.04
C ILE A 143 1.48 -1.31 8.38
N ILE A 144 1.58 -1.22 7.05
CA ILE A 144 2.88 -1.30 6.35
C ILE A 144 3.82 -0.20 6.86
N GLN A 145 3.31 1.04 6.96
CA GLN A 145 4.10 2.17 7.41
C GLN A 145 4.54 2.03 8.87
N GLU A 146 3.67 1.59 9.77
CA GLU A 146 4.01 1.29 11.16
C GLU A 146 5.08 0.20 11.27
N LYS A 147 4.91 -0.91 10.54
CA LYS A 147 5.93 -1.97 10.48
C LYS A 147 7.28 -1.43 10.00
N ALA A 148 7.29 -0.55 9.00
CA ALA A 148 8.51 0.04 8.49
C ALA A 148 9.18 0.99 9.51
N ARG A 149 8.40 1.74 10.31
CA ARG A 149 8.94 2.57 11.41
C ARG A 149 9.66 1.74 12.46
N ASP A 150 9.14 0.54 12.74
CA ASP A 150 9.70 -0.38 13.72
C ASP A 150 10.79 -1.32 13.15
N GLY A 151 11.20 -1.15 11.90
CA GLY A 151 12.19 -2.04 11.25
C GLY A 151 11.68 -3.45 10.94
N ARG A 152 10.36 -3.65 10.85
CA ARG A 152 9.71 -4.95 10.56
C ARG A 152 9.24 -5.08 9.10
N CYS A 153 9.41 -4.04 8.29
CA CYS A 153 9.07 -4.05 6.87
C CYS A 153 10.11 -3.28 6.06
N HIS A 154 10.61 -3.90 5.00
CA HIS A 154 11.61 -3.32 4.11
C HIS A 154 11.11 -3.29 2.67
N ASN A 155 11.73 -2.46 1.85
CA ASN A 155 11.53 -2.46 0.41
C ASN A 155 11.94 -3.79 -0.24
N ILE A 156 11.39 -4.08 -1.42
CA ILE A 156 11.58 -5.37 -2.12
C ILE A 156 13.07 -5.63 -2.36
N GLY A 157 13.60 -6.71 -1.78
CA GLY A 157 15.02 -7.08 -1.93
C GLY A 157 16.01 -6.11 -1.30
N ASN A 158 15.55 -5.25 -0.37
CA ASN A 158 16.42 -4.46 0.49
C ASN A 158 16.63 -5.22 1.83
N PRO A 159 17.84 -5.71 2.13
CA PRO A 159 18.12 -6.40 3.38
C PRO A 159 18.49 -5.44 4.53
N ILE A 160 18.64 -4.14 4.27
CA ILE A 160 19.16 -3.15 5.21
C ILE A 160 17.99 -2.36 5.83
N ASP A 161 18.09 -2.14 7.15
CA ASP A 161 17.29 -1.15 7.85
C ASP A 161 17.65 0.26 7.37
N MET A 162 16.76 0.85 6.58
CA MET A 162 16.88 2.22 6.12
C MET A 162 15.97 3.12 6.95
N SER A 163 16.19 4.44 6.89
CA SER A 163 15.26 5.38 7.50
C SER A 163 13.86 5.21 6.92
N PHE A 164 12.82 5.48 7.73
CA PHE A 164 11.45 5.46 7.23
C PHE A 164 11.26 6.38 6.01
N GLY A 165 11.93 7.53 5.99
CA GLY A 165 11.87 8.47 4.87
C GLY A 165 12.34 7.82 3.55
N TYR A 166 13.46 7.10 3.59
CA TYR A 166 13.93 6.33 2.43
C TYR A 166 12.95 5.22 2.05
N PHE A 167 12.47 4.45 3.04
CA PHE A 167 11.48 3.39 2.81
C PHE A 167 10.23 3.92 2.11
N TYR A 168 9.65 5.00 2.64
CA TYR A 168 8.41 5.58 2.11
C TYR A 168 8.63 6.14 0.71
N LYS A 169 9.70 6.91 0.50
CA LYS A 169 10.05 7.47 -0.82
C LYS A 169 10.21 6.38 -1.87
N ARG A 170 11.03 5.35 -1.59
CA ARG A 170 11.22 4.23 -2.53
C ARG A 170 9.92 3.47 -2.75
N SER A 171 9.13 3.27 -1.69
CA SER A 171 7.83 2.60 -1.82
C SER A 171 6.87 3.38 -2.71
N TYR A 172 6.76 4.69 -2.49
CA TYR A 172 5.88 5.58 -3.23
C TYR A 172 6.20 5.63 -4.72
N PHE A 173 7.48 5.84 -5.07
CA PHE A 173 7.88 5.98 -6.46
C PHE A 173 8.17 4.66 -7.18
N VAL A 174 8.54 3.60 -6.46
CA VAL A 174 9.06 2.37 -7.09
C VAL A 174 8.26 1.13 -6.72
N ASP A 175 8.28 0.73 -5.45
CA ASP A 175 7.78 -0.59 -5.07
C ASP A 175 6.25 -0.68 -5.17
N TRP A 176 5.50 0.31 -4.64
CA TRP A 176 4.04 0.30 -4.69
C TRP A 176 3.48 0.42 -6.11
N PRO A 177 4.00 1.27 -7.02
CA PRO A 177 3.60 1.24 -8.42
C PRO A 177 3.79 -0.13 -9.08
N ALA A 178 4.93 -0.79 -8.84
CA ALA A 178 5.19 -2.13 -9.38
C ALA A 178 4.22 -3.18 -8.80
N LEU A 179 4.01 -3.17 -7.47
CA LEU A 179 3.08 -4.05 -6.77
C LEU A 179 1.64 -3.85 -7.25
N ASN A 180 1.17 -2.61 -7.38
CA ASN A 180 -0.19 -2.28 -7.78
C ASN A 180 -0.49 -2.72 -9.22
N ARG A 181 0.49 -2.66 -10.14
CA ARG A 181 0.34 -3.22 -11.49
C ARG A 181 0.10 -4.73 -11.45
N THR A 182 0.88 -5.45 -10.65
CA THR A 182 0.70 -6.90 -10.46
C THR A 182 -0.63 -7.19 -9.77
N LYS A 183 -0.95 -6.50 -8.67
CA LYS A 183 -2.23 -6.62 -7.94
C LYS A 183 -3.44 -6.47 -8.86
N ARG A 184 -3.44 -5.45 -9.72
CA ARG A 184 -4.46 -5.24 -10.75
C ARG A 184 -4.54 -6.39 -11.75
N LYS A 185 -3.40 -6.86 -12.26
CA LYS A 185 -3.33 -8.00 -13.21
C LYS A 185 -3.91 -9.27 -12.57
N LEU A 186 -3.65 -9.49 -11.29
CA LEU A 186 -4.04 -10.70 -10.57
C LEU A 186 -5.50 -10.71 -10.10
N LEU A 187 -6.13 -9.56 -9.91
CA LEU A 187 -7.49 -9.43 -9.36
C LEU A 187 -8.53 -10.40 -9.98
N PRO A 188 -8.59 -10.60 -11.31
CA PRO A 188 -9.52 -11.56 -11.92
C PRO A 188 -9.27 -13.02 -11.50
N ASP A 189 -8.01 -13.37 -11.20
CA ASP A 189 -7.56 -14.74 -10.94
C ASP A 189 -7.47 -15.07 -9.44
N ILE A 190 -7.64 -14.08 -8.55
CA ILE A 190 -7.64 -14.32 -7.10
C ILE A 190 -8.73 -15.35 -6.78
N GLY A 191 -8.34 -16.50 -6.23
CA GLY A 191 -9.24 -17.54 -5.73
C GLY A 191 -9.58 -17.35 -4.26
N LEU A 192 -8.67 -16.75 -3.49
CA LEU A 192 -8.87 -16.37 -2.09
C LEU A 192 -8.14 -15.05 -1.80
N LEU A 193 -8.87 -14.05 -1.32
CA LEU A 193 -8.27 -12.86 -0.73
C LEU A 193 -8.05 -13.12 0.77
N VAL A 194 -6.88 -12.76 1.27
CA VAL A 194 -6.49 -12.90 2.68
C VAL A 194 -6.07 -11.54 3.21
N ASP A 195 -6.74 -11.07 4.25
CA ASP A 195 -6.34 -9.91 5.04
C ASP A 195 -5.50 -10.39 6.23
N ILE A 196 -4.27 -9.91 6.30
CA ILE A 196 -3.29 -10.29 7.33
C ILE A 196 -3.05 -9.18 8.37
N GLN A 197 -3.95 -8.19 8.49
CA GLN A 197 -3.84 -7.17 9.55
C GLN A 197 -3.67 -7.81 10.94
N ASN A 198 -4.37 -8.92 11.21
CA ASN A 198 -4.09 -9.78 12.35
C ASN A 198 -3.32 -11.03 11.93
N GLU A 199 -1.99 -10.98 12.07
CA GLU A 199 -1.06 -12.07 11.69
C GLU A 199 -1.35 -13.41 12.39
N ASN A 200 -1.99 -13.40 13.56
CA ASN A 200 -2.33 -14.62 14.31
C ASN A 200 -3.69 -15.19 13.93
N ASN A 201 -4.57 -14.37 13.35
CA ASN A 201 -5.93 -14.74 12.99
C ASN A 201 -6.35 -14.07 11.67
N PRO A 202 -5.76 -14.44 10.53
CA PRO A 202 -6.05 -13.83 9.23
C PRO A 202 -7.53 -13.95 8.88
N ALA A 203 -8.09 -12.93 8.26
CA ALA A 203 -9.41 -13.00 7.64
C ALA A 203 -9.28 -13.39 6.17
N SER A 204 -10.28 -14.08 5.62
CA SER A 204 -10.29 -14.45 4.21
C SER A 204 -11.68 -14.51 3.61
N MET A 205 -11.73 -14.28 2.30
CA MET A 205 -12.92 -14.34 1.47
C MET A 205 -12.60 -15.00 0.12
N ARG A 206 -13.54 -15.81 -0.41
CA ARG A 206 -13.41 -16.38 -1.76
C ARG A 206 -13.32 -15.25 -2.80
N GLY A 207 -12.51 -15.45 -3.83
CA GLY A 207 -12.31 -14.46 -4.88
C GLY A 207 -13.59 -14.04 -5.59
N ASP A 208 -14.50 -14.97 -5.90
CA ASP A 208 -15.79 -14.64 -6.53
C ASP A 208 -16.65 -13.77 -5.61
N ASP A 209 -16.72 -14.13 -4.33
CA ASP A 209 -17.46 -13.36 -3.33
C ASP A 209 -16.86 -11.96 -3.20
N PHE A 210 -15.53 -11.84 -3.23
CA PHE A 210 -14.82 -10.56 -3.15
C PHE A 210 -15.09 -9.68 -4.36
N ARG A 211 -14.93 -10.19 -5.59
CA ARG A 211 -15.23 -9.44 -6.82
C ARG A 211 -16.70 -9.03 -6.88
N ASN A 212 -17.61 -9.88 -6.41
CA ASN A 212 -19.02 -9.52 -6.29
C ASN A 212 -19.26 -8.43 -5.23
N ALA A 213 -18.52 -8.46 -4.11
CA ALA A 213 -18.57 -7.39 -3.10
C ALA A 213 -18.08 -6.05 -3.66
N LEU A 214 -16.99 -6.04 -4.46
CA LEU A 214 -16.54 -4.83 -5.16
C LEU A 214 -17.63 -4.27 -6.08
N HIS A 215 -18.32 -5.15 -6.82
CA HIS A 215 -19.43 -4.76 -7.68
C HIS A 215 -20.58 -4.11 -6.87
N ILE A 216 -21.01 -4.73 -5.78
CA ILE A 216 -22.05 -4.18 -4.89
C ILE A 216 -21.63 -2.82 -4.32
N LEU A 217 -20.38 -2.69 -3.87
CA LEU A 217 -19.83 -1.42 -3.34
C LEU A 217 -19.85 -0.31 -4.38
N SER A 218 -19.65 -0.63 -5.67
CA SER A 218 -19.68 0.36 -6.74
C SER A 218 -21.08 0.95 -6.98
N GLU A 219 -22.14 0.32 -6.48
CA GLU A 219 -23.54 0.71 -6.66
C GLU A 219 -24.19 1.22 -5.37
N ALA A 220 -23.42 1.38 -4.29
CA ALA A 220 -23.92 1.82 -2.99
C ALA A 220 -22.98 2.84 -2.32
N PRO A 221 -23.50 3.73 -1.46
CA PRO A 221 -22.64 4.54 -0.61
C PRO A 221 -21.83 3.68 0.35
N PHE A 222 -20.53 3.95 0.44
CA PHE A 222 -19.63 3.33 1.41
C PHE A 222 -18.68 4.39 1.98
N ARG A 223 -17.99 4.02 3.06
CA ARG A 223 -16.93 4.83 3.67
C ARG A 223 -15.65 3.99 3.70
N VAL A 224 -14.52 4.63 3.46
CA VAL A 224 -13.21 4.01 3.70
C VAL A 224 -12.88 4.03 5.19
N ARG A 225 -12.00 3.14 5.65
CA ARG A 225 -11.53 3.18 7.05
C ARG A 225 -10.61 4.38 7.22
N PRO A 226 -10.98 5.39 8.04
CA PRO A 226 -10.06 6.46 8.35
C PRO A 226 -8.95 5.95 9.26
N TRP A 227 -7.80 6.60 9.19
CA TRP A 227 -6.73 6.42 10.17
C TRP A 227 -6.10 7.77 10.49
N PHE A 228 -5.49 7.85 11.67
CA PHE A 228 -5.05 9.11 12.25
C PHE A 228 -3.56 9.04 12.55
N TYR A 229 -2.85 10.14 12.33
CA TYR A 229 -1.40 10.14 12.46
C TYR A 229 -0.89 11.35 13.26
N PRO A 230 -0.04 11.13 14.29
CA PRO A 230 0.70 12.21 14.96
C PRO A 230 1.62 12.95 13.99
N GLY A 231 1.88 14.22 14.25
CA GLY A 231 2.75 15.02 13.38
C GLY A 231 3.42 16.18 14.09
N PRO A 232 4.46 16.77 13.48
CA PRO A 232 5.28 17.81 14.12
C PRO A 232 4.48 19.07 14.49
N TRP A 233 3.40 19.36 13.77
CA TRP A 233 2.52 20.52 14.01
C TRP A 233 1.17 20.12 14.64
N GLY A 234 0.95 18.84 14.92
CA GLY A 234 -0.35 18.31 15.31
C GLY A 234 -0.88 18.88 16.63
N GLY A 235 -2.17 19.12 16.65
CA GLY A 235 -2.94 19.57 17.81
C GLY A 235 -3.58 18.43 18.60
N LYS A 236 -4.46 18.80 19.53
CA LYS A 236 -5.16 17.87 20.43
C LYS A 236 -6.69 17.91 20.31
N PHE A 237 -7.22 18.72 19.40
CA PHE A 237 -8.67 18.85 19.23
C PHE A 237 -9.31 17.55 18.77
N MET A 238 -8.69 16.86 17.80
CA MET A 238 -9.21 15.57 17.31
C MET A 238 -9.27 14.51 18.41
N GLN A 239 -8.36 14.50 19.40
CA GLN A 239 -8.38 13.54 20.52
C GLN A 239 -9.71 13.56 21.26
N GLY A 240 -10.11 14.75 21.72
CA GLY A 240 -11.37 14.92 22.45
C GLY A 240 -12.60 14.83 21.53
N HIS A 241 -12.54 15.43 20.34
CA HIS A 241 -13.71 15.56 19.48
C HIS A 241 -14.08 14.27 18.74
N MET A 242 -13.08 13.47 18.35
CA MET A 242 -13.27 12.23 17.60
C MET A 242 -13.07 10.97 18.46
N GLY A 243 -12.76 11.13 19.75
CA GLY A 243 -12.56 10.02 20.68
C GLY A 243 -11.32 9.20 20.35
N LEU A 244 -10.25 9.86 19.89
CA LEU A 244 -8.98 9.20 19.58
C LEU A 244 -8.19 8.92 20.86
N ASP A 245 -7.18 8.04 20.72
CA ASP A 245 -6.31 7.63 21.81
C ASP A 245 -5.70 8.85 22.55
N PRO A 246 -6.01 9.05 23.84
CA PRO A 246 -5.48 10.17 24.62
C PRO A 246 -3.99 10.00 24.95
N ASP A 247 -3.42 8.80 24.82
CA ASP A 247 -2.01 8.52 25.11
C ASP A 247 -1.10 8.91 23.94
N GLN A 248 -1.65 9.16 22.74
CA GLN A 248 -0.90 9.72 21.62
C GLN A 248 -0.50 11.18 21.91
N PRO A 249 0.70 11.63 21.46
CA PRO A 249 1.19 12.96 21.79
C PRO A 249 0.33 14.08 21.18
N ASN A 250 -0.16 13.85 19.96
CA ASN A 250 -1.06 14.71 19.21
C ASN A 250 -1.66 13.93 18.02
N PHE A 251 -2.53 14.58 17.24
CA PHE A 251 -2.89 14.13 15.90
C PHE A 251 -2.79 15.32 14.94
N ALA A 252 -2.01 15.16 13.88
CA ALA A 252 -1.87 16.17 12.84
C ALA A 252 -2.87 15.90 11.71
N TRP A 253 -2.96 14.64 11.28
CA TRP A 253 -3.78 14.24 10.14
C TRP A 253 -4.87 13.25 10.55
N SER A 254 -6.07 13.45 10.01
CA SER A 254 -7.05 12.38 9.78
C SER A 254 -7.10 12.05 8.30
N PHE A 255 -6.68 10.84 7.91
CA PHE A 255 -6.77 10.34 6.54
C PHE A 255 -8.20 9.82 6.27
N GLU A 256 -9.13 10.73 5.98
CA GLU A 256 -10.56 10.40 5.80
C GLU A 256 -10.86 9.74 4.46
N LEU A 257 -10.29 10.26 3.37
CA LEU A 257 -10.35 9.68 2.03
C LEU A 257 -9.11 10.06 1.24
N ILE A 258 -8.03 9.32 1.45
CA ILE A 258 -6.81 9.34 0.66
C ILE A 258 -6.68 7.94 0.06
N ALA A 259 -7.31 7.74 -1.09
CA ALA A 259 -7.51 6.40 -1.68
C ALA A 259 -6.25 5.51 -1.77
N PRO A 260 -5.04 6.02 -2.09
CA PRO A 260 -3.82 5.20 -2.06
C PRO A 260 -3.43 4.66 -0.67
N GLU A 261 -3.92 5.29 0.40
CA GLU A 261 -3.59 5.02 1.80
C GLU A 261 -4.73 4.28 2.54
N ASN A 262 -5.98 4.47 2.13
CA ASN A 262 -7.13 3.90 2.85
C ASN A 262 -7.58 2.52 2.32
N GLY A 263 -8.11 1.71 3.24
CA GLY A 263 -8.83 0.49 2.94
C GLY A 263 -10.34 0.61 3.12
N ILE A 264 -11.06 -0.43 2.70
CA ILE A 264 -12.48 -0.63 2.92
C ILE A 264 -12.64 -1.91 3.76
N VAL A 265 -13.47 -1.84 4.80
CA VAL A 265 -13.75 -2.97 5.68
C VAL A 265 -15.11 -3.58 5.35
N LEU A 266 -15.14 -4.87 5.06
CA LEU A 266 -16.35 -5.66 4.93
C LEU A 266 -16.66 -6.37 6.24
N GLU A 267 -17.94 -6.43 6.59
CA GLU A 267 -18.44 -7.23 7.71
C GLU A 267 -19.30 -8.37 7.18
N SER A 268 -19.13 -9.55 7.77
CA SER A 268 -20.00 -10.70 7.53
C SER A 268 -20.03 -11.62 8.74
N SER A 269 -21.19 -11.73 9.39
CA SER A 269 -21.41 -12.59 10.56
C SER A 269 -20.45 -12.29 11.74
N GLY A 270 -20.26 -11.02 12.04
CA GLY A 270 -19.39 -10.51 13.12
C GLY A 270 -17.90 -10.60 12.82
N LYS A 271 -17.50 -10.89 11.57
CA LYS A 271 -16.10 -10.96 11.14
C LYS A 271 -15.81 -9.85 10.15
N TYR A 272 -14.59 -9.34 10.21
CA TYR A 272 -14.14 -8.22 9.41
C TYR A 272 -13.04 -8.68 8.45
N LEU A 273 -13.01 -8.08 7.26
CA LEU A 273 -11.93 -8.20 6.29
C LEU A 273 -11.70 -6.84 5.66
N GLU A 274 -10.47 -6.35 5.74
CA GLU A 274 -10.05 -5.12 5.08
C GLU A 274 -9.33 -5.41 3.77
N PHE A 275 -9.55 -4.55 2.78
CA PHE A 275 -8.79 -4.54 1.53
C PHE A 275 -8.55 -3.09 1.11
N THR A 276 -7.46 -2.82 0.39
CA THR A 276 -7.15 -1.44 -0.04
C THR A 276 -8.14 -0.93 -1.10
N PHE A 277 -8.45 0.36 -1.06
CA PHE A 277 -9.43 1.00 -1.96
C PHE A 277 -9.11 0.78 -3.45
N ASP A 278 -7.82 0.63 -3.80
CA ASP A 278 -7.37 0.41 -5.16
C ASP A 278 -8.01 -0.83 -5.82
N PHE A 279 -8.36 -1.89 -5.08
CA PHE A 279 -9.07 -3.05 -5.63
C PHE A 279 -10.42 -2.66 -6.24
N LEU A 280 -11.18 -1.80 -5.54
CA LEU A 280 -12.45 -1.30 -6.04
C LEU A 280 -12.25 -0.51 -7.33
N MET A 281 -11.24 0.35 -7.37
CA MET A 281 -10.92 1.13 -8.55
C MET A 281 -10.45 0.25 -9.71
N PHE A 282 -9.62 -0.77 -9.44
CA PHE A 282 -9.12 -1.69 -10.46
C PHE A 282 -10.23 -2.45 -11.18
N GLN A 283 -11.31 -2.79 -10.48
CA GLN A 283 -12.45 -3.50 -11.09
C GLN A 283 -13.55 -2.56 -11.59
N GLU A 284 -13.91 -1.53 -10.81
CA GLU A 284 -15.16 -0.78 -10.98
C GLU A 284 -14.94 0.73 -11.19
N ASN A 285 -13.76 1.19 -11.62
CA ASN A 285 -13.48 2.63 -11.79
C ASN A 285 -14.54 3.38 -12.59
N GLU A 286 -15.06 2.83 -13.69
CA GLU A 286 -16.06 3.51 -14.51
C GLU A 286 -17.39 3.69 -13.77
N ARG A 287 -17.77 2.74 -12.90
CA ARG A 287 -18.97 2.85 -12.08
C ARG A 287 -18.79 3.85 -10.95
N VAL A 288 -17.61 3.81 -10.31
CA VAL A 288 -17.27 4.66 -9.16
C VAL A 288 -17.06 6.12 -9.59
N LEU A 289 -16.34 6.34 -10.68
CA LEU A 289 -15.95 7.69 -11.15
C LEU A 289 -16.92 8.27 -12.20
N GLY A 290 -17.65 7.40 -12.91
CA GLY A 290 -18.28 7.74 -14.18
C GLY A 290 -17.28 7.75 -15.33
N ARG A 291 -17.75 7.39 -16.54
CA ARG A 291 -16.91 7.16 -17.73
C ARG A 291 -15.91 8.28 -18.04
N LYS A 292 -16.35 9.54 -18.08
CA LYS A 292 -15.48 10.69 -18.42
C LYS A 292 -14.35 10.89 -17.41
N THR A 293 -14.64 10.68 -16.13
CA THR A 293 -13.65 10.82 -15.05
C THR A 293 -12.69 9.65 -15.07
N ALA A 294 -13.19 8.43 -15.29
CA ALA A 294 -12.37 7.23 -15.46
C ALA A 294 -11.43 7.31 -16.68
N GLU A 295 -11.87 7.89 -17.80
CA GLU A 295 -11.00 8.14 -18.97
C GLU A 295 -9.81 9.06 -18.62
N ARG A 296 -10.00 10.01 -17.70
CA ARG A 296 -8.96 10.96 -17.28
C ARG A 296 -8.05 10.40 -16.18
N PHE A 297 -8.62 9.83 -15.12
CA PHE A 297 -7.90 9.44 -13.90
C PHE A 297 -7.67 7.93 -13.79
N GLN A 298 -8.25 7.14 -14.71
CA GLN A 298 -8.14 5.69 -14.74
C GLN A 298 -8.55 5.04 -13.41
N TYR A 299 -7.57 4.62 -12.61
CA TYR A 299 -7.78 3.92 -11.34
C TYR A 299 -7.57 4.84 -10.13
N GLU A 300 -7.25 6.11 -10.38
CA GLU A 300 -6.90 7.06 -9.34
C GLU A 300 -8.14 7.83 -8.93
N TRP A 301 -8.42 7.82 -7.63
CA TRP A 301 -9.51 8.61 -7.08
C TRP A 301 -9.06 10.10 -7.00
N PRO A 302 -9.79 11.03 -7.65
CA PRO A 302 -9.27 12.37 -7.93
C PRO A 302 -9.41 13.37 -6.76
N ILE A 303 -9.99 12.97 -5.63
CA ILE A 303 -10.28 13.87 -4.51
C ILE A 303 -9.68 13.30 -3.23
N ARG A 304 -8.86 14.08 -2.54
CA ARG A 304 -8.42 13.74 -1.18
C ARG A 304 -9.26 14.49 -0.16
N LEU A 305 -9.55 13.85 0.96
CA LEU A 305 -10.17 14.47 2.12
C LEU A 305 -9.38 14.10 3.37
N ASP A 306 -9.01 15.10 4.14
CA ASP A 306 -8.40 14.96 5.46
C ASP A 306 -8.87 16.05 6.42
N TYR A 307 -8.66 15.81 7.72
CA TYR A 307 -8.68 16.86 8.73
C TYR A 307 -7.26 17.15 9.17
N LEU A 308 -6.94 18.45 9.24
CA LEU A 308 -5.68 18.95 9.76
C LEU A 308 -5.97 19.63 11.10
N ASP A 309 -5.34 19.14 12.17
CA ASP A 309 -5.50 19.71 13.50
C ASP A 309 -4.24 20.45 13.94
N THR A 310 -4.37 21.76 14.07
CA THR A 310 -3.34 22.67 14.58
C THR A 310 -3.75 23.30 15.92
N ILE A 311 -4.89 22.89 16.51
CA ILE A 311 -5.40 23.46 17.75
C ILE A 311 -4.52 23.01 18.91
N ASP A 312 -3.85 23.98 19.55
CA ASP A 312 -2.81 23.71 20.56
C ASP A 312 -1.58 22.96 20.00
N GLY A 313 -1.42 23.01 18.67
CA GLY A 313 -0.26 22.51 17.94
C GLY A 313 0.60 23.66 17.37
N GLY A 314 1.27 23.37 16.26
CA GLY A 314 2.12 24.31 15.54
C GLY A 314 1.53 24.76 14.19
N ASN A 315 2.27 25.60 13.47
CA ASN A 315 1.91 25.99 12.12
C ASN A 315 2.25 24.86 11.12
N LEU A 316 1.44 24.74 10.07
CA LEU A 316 1.82 23.97 8.90
C LEU A 316 3.03 24.61 8.20
N SER A 317 3.74 23.84 7.38
CA SER A 317 4.82 24.37 6.56
C SER A 317 4.31 25.35 5.50
N THR A 318 5.17 26.27 5.06
CA THR A 318 4.92 27.06 3.85
C THR A 318 5.08 26.17 2.63
N GLN A 319 4.08 26.14 1.75
CA GLN A 319 3.98 25.16 0.67
C GLN A 319 3.62 25.80 -0.66
N CYS A 320 4.05 25.19 -1.75
CA CYS A 320 3.55 25.47 -3.09
C CYS A 320 3.39 24.16 -3.86
N HIS A 321 2.25 24.02 -4.56
CA HIS A 321 1.94 22.82 -5.31
C HIS A 321 2.32 22.97 -6.79
N PRO A 322 2.90 21.94 -7.42
CA PRO A 322 3.35 22.02 -8.80
C PRO A 322 2.18 22.09 -9.78
N ARG A 323 2.37 22.79 -10.91
CA ARG A 323 1.44 22.78 -12.03
C ARG A 323 1.44 21.42 -12.77
N PRO A 324 0.39 21.08 -13.55
CA PRO A 324 0.26 19.76 -14.17
C PRO A 324 1.45 19.33 -15.03
N ASP A 325 2.01 20.24 -15.83
CA ASP A 325 3.16 19.91 -16.69
C ASP A 325 4.43 19.66 -15.87
N PHE A 326 4.61 20.39 -14.76
CA PHE A 326 5.76 20.22 -13.88
C PHE A 326 5.66 18.90 -13.12
N ILE A 327 4.49 18.59 -12.53
CA ILE A 327 4.36 17.38 -11.71
C ILE A 327 4.52 16.11 -12.55
N ARG A 328 3.95 16.12 -13.76
CA ARG A 328 4.07 15.01 -14.70
C ARG A 328 5.50 14.81 -15.18
N LYS A 329 6.19 15.88 -15.56
CA LYS A 329 7.57 15.81 -16.08
C LYS A 329 8.56 15.33 -15.02
N ASN A 330 8.42 15.79 -13.78
CA ASN A 330 9.43 15.57 -12.74
C ASN A 330 9.12 14.38 -11.82
N PHE A 331 7.84 14.09 -11.56
CA PHE A 331 7.44 13.04 -10.63
C PHE A 331 6.70 11.88 -11.31
N GLY A 332 6.27 12.04 -12.57
CA GLY A 332 5.47 11.04 -13.27
C GLY A 332 4.01 10.99 -12.82
N GLU A 333 3.58 11.96 -12.00
CA GLU A 333 2.20 12.08 -11.53
C GLU A 333 1.25 12.49 -12.65
N THR A 334 0.01 12.04 -12.54
CA THR A 334 -1.02 12.26 -13.58
C THR A 334 -1.92 13.46 -13.26
N PHE A 335 -1.96 13.89 -11.99
CA PHE A 335 -2.75 15.02 -11.50
C PHE A 335 -1.99 15.87 -10.47
N THR A 336 -2.53 17.05 -10.17
CA THR A 336 -1.95 18.04 -9.24
C THR A 336 -2.66 18.03 -7.89
N GLN A 337 -2.04 18.71 -6.93
CA GLN A 337 -2.63 18.97 -5.63
C GLN A 337 -3.19 20.40 -5.62
N ASP A 338 -4.43 20.53 -6.10
CA ASP A 338 -5.22 21.76 -5.94
C ASP A 338 -6.11 21.58 -4.71
N GLU A 339 -6.05 22.52 -3.77
CA GLU A 339 -6.65 22.36 -2.45
C GLU A 339 -7.73 23.40 -2.19
N THR A 340 -8.63 23.06 -1.27
CA THR A 340 -9.61 24.00 -0.71
C THR A 340 -9.77 23.70 0.77
N TYR A 341 -9.69 24.73 1.59
CA TYR A 341 -9.78 24.61 3.05
C TYR A 341 -11.17 25.03 3.53
N TYR A 342 -11.82 24.16 4.30
CA TYR A 342 -12.98 24.50 5.10
C TYR A 342 -12.56 24.62 6.56
N ILE A 343 -12.60 25.84 7.11
CA ILE A 343 -12.19 26.11 8.48
C ILE A 343 -13.32 25.70 9.43
N SER A 344 -13.24 24.47 9.94
CA SER A 344 -14.24 23.90 10.84
C SER A 344 -14.21 24.52 12.24
N VAL A 345 -13.00 24.79 12.76
CA VAL A 345 -12.76 25.36 14.09
C VAL A 345 -11.58 26.32 14.01
N ALA A 346 -11.69 27.47 14.67
CA ALA A 346 -10.63 28.46 14.75
C ALA A 346 -10.59 29.10 16.14
N LYS A 347 -9.38 29.38 16.62
CA LYS A 347 -9.16 30.24 17.79
C LYS A 347 -9.15 31.71 17.38
N GLU A 348 -9.38 32.59 18.34
CA GLU A 348 -9.21 34.03 18.15
C GLU A 348 -7.81 34.32 17.59
N GLY A 349 -7.74 35.16 16.56
CA GLY A 349 -6.48 35.50 15.88
C GLY A 349 -5.91 34.44 14.95
N ALA A 350 -6.64 33.36 14.63
CA ALA A 350 -6.20 32.36 13.64
C ALA A 350 -5.95 33.00 12.26
N ARG A 351 -4.92 32.52 11.55
CA ARG A 351 -4.48 33.06 10.27
C ARG A 351 -4.28 31.95 9.24
N VAL A 352 -4.45 32.31 7.97
CA VAL A 352 -4.07 31.50 6.81
C VAL A 352 -3.21 32.39 5.91
N TYR A 353 -2.02 31.90 5.56
CA TYR A 353 -1.13 32.57 4.60
C TYR A 353 -1.50 32.15 3.18
N LEU A 354 -1.79 33.12 2.30
CA LEU A 354 -2.16 32.86 0.92
C LEU A 354 -1.48 33.86 -0.02
N GLY A 355 -0.51 33.37 -0.79
CA GLY A 355 0.25 34.16 -1.76
C GLY A 355 1.29 35.07 -1.13
N LEU A 356 2.07 35.73 -1.99
CA LEU A 356 3.05 36.73 -1.60
C LEU A 356 2.39 38.11 -1.55
N LYS A 357 2.92 39.01 -0.73
CA LYS A 357 2.51 40.43 -0.73
C LYS A 357 3.09 41.13 -1.94
N GLU A 358 2.45 42.20 -2.40
CA GLU A 358 2.95 43.01 -3.54
C GLU A 358 4.36 43.56 -3.31
N SER A 359 4.71 43.79 -2.04
CA SER A 359 6.03 44.29 -1.63
C SER A 359 7.09 43.19 -1.47
N SER A 360 6.73 41.90 -1.59
CA SER A 360 7.67 40.80 -1.40
C SER A 360 8.61 40.67 -2.60
N ASP A 361 9.91 40.51 -2.37
CA ASP A 361 10.89 40.15 -3.41
C ASP A 361 11.06 38.61 -3.47
N PRO A 362 10.65 37.95 -4.57
CA PRO A 362 10.80 36.50 -4.72
C PRO A 362 12.24 35.98 -4.64
N HIS A 363 13.23 36.81 -4.99
CA HIS A 363 14.65 36.44 -4.90
C HIS A 363 15.13 36.44 -3.45
N GLU A 364 14.76 37.45 -2.66
CA GLU A 364 15.06 37.49 -1.23
C GLU A 364 14.36 36.34 -0.50
N PHE A 365 13.09 36.08 -0.80
CA PHE A 365 12.36 34.97 -0.21
C PHE A 365 13.00 33.62 -0.54
N LYS A 366 13.40 33.40 -1.79
CA LYS A 366 14.14 32.19 -2.19
C LYS A 366 15.45 32.05 -1.42
N GLN A 367 16.22 33.12 -1.25
CA GLN A 367 17.48 33.07 -0.53
C GLN A 367 17.26 32.74 0.96
N ALA A 368 16.23 33.32 1.58
CA ALA A 368 15.86 33.00 2.96
C ALA A 368 15.50 31.52 3.14
N LEU A 369 14.76 30.92 2.19
CA LEU A 369 14.45 29.49 2.21
C LEU A 369 15.71 28.61 2.06
N ILE A 370 16.65 29.01 1.19
CA ILE A 370 17.93 28.29 1.02
C ILE A 370 18.77 28.37 2.29
N ASP A 371 18.89 29.56 2.88
CA ASP A 371 19.66 29.79 4.10
C ASP A 371 19.05 29.04 5.28
N SER A 372 17.72 28.99 5.38
CA SER A 372 16.97 28.19 6.35
C SER A 372 17.27 26.71 6.21
N HIS A 373 17.21 26.17 4.99
CA HIS A 373 17.51 24.77 4.73
C HIS A 373 18.97 24.40 5.09
N GLN A 374 19.92 25.27 4.78
CA GLN A 374 21.35 25.01 5.02
C GLN A 374 21.76 25.18 6.48
N ASN A 375 21.17 26.15 7.20
CA ASN A 375 21.64 26.58 8.52
C ASN A 375 20.63 26.33 9.64
N GLY A 376 19.41 25.88 9.34
CA GLY A 376 18.34 25.67 10.32
C GLY A 376 17.73 26.96 10.86
N ASN A 377 17.90 28.08 10.16
CA ASN A 377 17.34 29.37 10.58
C ASN A 377 15.83 29.43 10.29
N GLU A 378 15.06 29.97 11.23
CA GLU A 378 13.63 30.22 11.01
C GLU A 378 13.42 31.32 9.96
N VAL A 379 12.44 31.13 9.08
CA VAL A 379 12.04 32.13 8.09
C VAL A 379 10.88 32.93 8.63
N ASP A 380 11.01 34.25 8.64
CA ASP A 380 9.94 35.18 9.01
C ASP A 380 8.91 35.27 7.86
N ILE A 381 7.93 34.36 7.86
CA ILE A 381 6.90 34.25 6.81
C ILE A 381 5.93 35.45 6.79
N ASP A 382 5.92 36.29 7.83
CA ASP A 382 5.11 37.50 7.85
C ASP A 382 5.67 38.62 6.93
N LYS A 383 6.93 38.52 6.47
CA LYS A 383 7.57 39.48 5.54
C LYS A 383 7.51 38.98 4.11
#